data_AF-A0A9X2PKH8-F1
#
_entry.id   AF-A0A9X2PKH8-F1
#
_cell.length_a   1.000
_cell.length_b   1.000
_cell.length_c   1.000
_cell.angle_alpha   90.00
_cell.angle_beta   90.00
_cell.angle_gamma   90.00
#
_symmetry.space_group_name_H-M   'P 1'
#
loop_
_entity.id
_entity.type
_entity.pdbx_description
1 polymer ?
#
loop_
_entity_poly.entity_id
_entity_poly.type
_entity_poly.pdbx_seq_one_letter_code
_entity_poly.pdbx_strand_id
1 'polypeptide(L)'
;MTQAELIAALPKGRLPPELMQLHATDLVLLFGAGLLLAALVSMLAMPMLERRPSRRALIRATRAMPPQERALAIARILGHLPDELRAGAYGAAPPPDPAVVERIALTARRRPR
;
A
#
# COMPACT_ATOMS: atom_id res chain seq x y z
N MET A 1 16.16 63.96 -7.54
CA MET A 1 16.36 62.72 -6.75
C MET A 1 15.94 61.53 -7.59
N THR A 2 16.79 60.53 -7.70
CA THR A 2 16.52 59.33 -8.50
C THR A 2 15.81 58.26 -7.65
N GLN A 3 15.10 57.34 -8.28
CA GLN A 3 14.41 56.24 -7.58
C GLN A 3 15.38 55.42 -6.70
N ALA A 4 16.64 55.29 -7.13
CA ALA A 4 17.70 54.62 -6.39
C ALA A 4 18.01 55.33 -5.05
N GLU A 5 18.01 56.66 -5.03
CA GLU A 5 18.27 57.44 -3.81
C GLU A 5 17.14 57.33 -2.77
N LEU A 6 15.89 57.21 -3.22
CA LEU A 6 14.73 57.00 -2.34
C LEU A 6 14.71 55.61 -1.70
N ILE A 7 15.22 54.59 -2.41
CA ILE A 7 15.29 53.21 -1.90
C ILE A 7 16.43 53.07 -0.88
N ALA A 8 17.56 53.73 -1.11
CA ALA A 8 18.69 53.74 -0.17
C ALA A 8 18.37 54.48 1.16
N ALA A 9 17.40 55.39 1.16
CA ALA A 9 16.95 56.12 2.34
C ALA A 9 15.95 55.35 3.24
N LEU A 10 15.61 54.10 2.91
CA LEU A 10 14.66 53.29 3.68
C LEU A 10 15.30 52.63 4.93
N PRO A 11 14.59 52.55 6.07
CA PRO A 11 15.14 52.07 7.33
C PRO A 11 15.56 50.58 7.28
N LYS A 12 16.63 50.25 8.03
CA LYS A 12 17.18 48.89 8.20
C LYS A 12 16.10 47.96 8.76
N GLY A 13 15.45 47.20 7.90
CA GLY A 13 14.32 46.33 8.27
C GLY A 13 13.36 46.02 7.12
N ARG A 14 13.47 46.72 5.98
CA ARG A 14 12.81 46.28 4.75
C ARG A 14 13.60 45.17 4.07
N LEU A 15 12.89 44.11 3.70
CA LEU A 15 13.41 43.07 2.83
C LEU A 15 13.96 43.72 1.55
N PRO A 16 15.21 43.39 1.15
CA PRO A 16 15.77 43.81 -0.12
C PRO A 16 14.75 43.59 -1.24
N PRO A 17 14.56 44.55 -2.16
CA PRO A 17 13.57 44.44 -3.22
C PRO A 17 13.79 43.23 -4.12
N GLU A 18 15.04 42.74 -4.19
CA GLU A 18 15.42 41.49 -4.86
C GLU A 18 14.76 40.25 -4.26
N LEU A 19 14.52 40.23 -2.94
CA LEU A 19 13.81 39.16 -2.24
C LEU A 19 12.29 39.32 -2.27
N MET A 20 11.79 40.46 -2.76
CA MET A 20 10.36 40.72 -2.96
C MET A 20 9.86 40.28 -4.33
N GLN A 21 10.77 39.97 -5.26
CA GLN A 21 10.42 39.52 -6.61
C GLN A 21 10.51 38.00 -6.67
N LEU A 22 9.39 37.37 -7.03
CA LEU A 22 9.33 35.94 -7.27
C LEU A 22 9.84 35.67 -8.68
N HIS A 23 11.03 35.09 -8.79
CA HIS A 23 11.66 34.81 -10.08
C HIS A 23 11.13 33.48 -10.63
N ALA A 24 11.26 33.29 -11.96
CA ALA A 24 10.90 32.02 -12.59
C ALA A 24 11.63 30.82 -11.97
N THR A 25 12.88 31.02 -11.53
CA THR A 25 13.66 30.02 -10.80
C THR A 25 13.01 29.62 -9.48
N ASP A 26 12.46 30.59 -8.73
CA ASP A 26 11.80 30.33 -7.45
C ASP A 26 10.52 29.50 -7.65
N LEU A 27 9.78 29.76 -8.74
CA LEU A 27 8.61 28.96 -9.11
C LEU A 27 8.99 27.52 -9.44
N VAL A 28 10.08 27.31 -10.20
CA VAL A 28 10.57 25.97 -10.53
C VAL A 28 11.05 25.23 -9.29
N LEU A 29 11.75 25.91 -8.38
CA LEU A 29 12.18 25.35 -7.10
C LEU A 29 10.99 24.96 -6.22
N LEU A 30 9.98 25.83 -6.12
CA LEU A 30 8.78 25.55 -5.34
C LEU A 30 7.99 24.37 -5.92
N PHE A 31 7.91 24.28 -7.26
CA PHE A 31 7.30 23.15 -7.93
C PHE A 31 8.05 21.84 -7.64
N GLY A 32 9.37 21.85 -7.77
CA GLY A 32 10.20 20.68 -7.47
C GLY A 32 10.09 20.25 -6.00
N ALA A 33 10.11 21.21 -5.08
CA ALA A 33 9.91 20.95 -3.65
C ALA A 33 8.53 20.35 -3.36
N GLY A 34 7.49 20.86 -4.01
CA GLY A 34 6.14 20.30 -3.93
C GLY A 34 6.06 18.86 -4.45
N LEU A 35 6.76 18.55 -5.54
CA LEU A 35 6.79 17.21 -6.12
C LEU A 35 7.52 16.21 -5.22
N LEU A 36 8.64 16.63 -4.61
CA LEU A 36 9.35 15.83 -3.61
C LEU A 36 8.49 15.58 -2.37
N LEU A 37 7.79 16.60 -1.87
CA LEU A 37 6.89 16.47 -0.73
C LEU A 37 5.72 15.52 -1.05
N ALA A 38 5.12 15.65 -2.23
CA ALA A 38 4.05 14.77 -2.68
C ALA A 38 4.51 13.31 -2.80
N ALA A 39 5.73 13.08 -3.31
CA ALA A 39 6.33 11.76 -3.37
C ALA A 39 6.55 11.16 -1.98
N LEU A 40 7.06 11.96 -1.03
CA LEU A 40 7.27 11.53 0.36
C LEU A 40 5.94 11.14 1.03
N VAL A 41 4.90 11.97 0.87
CA VAL A 41 3.56 11.69 1.41
C VAL A 41 2.96 10.45 0.78
N SER A 42 3.13 10.27 -0.53
CA SER A 42 2.63 9.08 -1.25
C SER A 42 3.34 7.81 -0.79
N MET A 43 4.65 7.87 -0.54
CA MET A 43 5.43 6.76 0.00
C MET A 43 5.01 6.40 1.43
N LEU A 44 4.67 7.41 2.25
CA LEU A 44 4.15 7.17 3.59
C LEU A 44 2.72 6.61 3.56
N ALA A 45 1.92 6.98 2.56
CA ALA A 45 0.57 6.49 2.35
C ALA A 45 0.52 5.10 1.67
N MET A 46 1.58 4.68 0.98
CA MET A 46 1.66 3.38 0.29
C MET A 46 1.22 2.19 1.16
N PRO A 47 1.72 1.96 2.38
CA PRO A 47 1.29 0.80 3.17
C PRO A 47 -0.21 0.80 3.51
N MET A 48 -0.86 1.97 3.52
CA MET A 48 -2.32 2.06 3.71
C MET A 48 -3.10 1.85 2.41
N LEU A 49 -2.50 2.23 1.27
CA LEU A 49 -3.07 2.08 -0.07
C LEU A 49 -2.73 0.74 -0.73
N GLU A 50 -1.73 0.02 -0.21
CA GLU A 50 -1.35 -1.30 -0.67
C GLU A 50 -2.58 -2.21 -0.61
N ARG A 51 -3.04 -2.59 -1.80
CA ARG A 51 -4.22 -3.44 -1.96
C ARG A 51 -3.96 -4.73 -1.19
N ARG A 52 -4.70 -4.92 -0.09
CA ARG A 52 -4.71 -6.20 0.63
C ARG A 52 -4.88 -7.33 -0.40
N PRO A 53 -3.98 -8.33 -0.44
CA PRO A 53 -4.06 -9.39 -1.42
C PRO A 53 -5.43 -10.05 -1.33
N SER A 54 -6.10 -10.16 -2.48
CA SER A 54 -7.44 -10.76 -2.52
C SER A 54 -7.39 -12.18 -1.96
N ARG A 55 -8.48 -12.64 -1.34
CA ARG A 55 -8.58 -14.03 -0.83
C ARG A 55 -8.20 -15.07 -1.88
N ARG A 56 -8.60 -14.83 -3.12
CA ARG A 56 -8.24 -15.66 -4.28
C ARG A 56 -6.73 -15.76 -4.47
N ALA A 57 -6.02 -14.63 -4.38
CA ALA A 57 -4.56 -14.60 -4.47
C ALA A 57 -3.91 -15.35 -3.31
N LEU A 58 -4.39 -15.16 -2.08
CA LEU A 58 -3.88 -15.87 -0.90
C LEU A 58 -4.10 -17.39 -1.01
N ILE A 59 -5.28 -17.84 -1.44
CA ILE A 59 -5.56 -19.28 -1.64
C ILE A 59 -4.68 -19.84 -2.76
N ARG A 60 -4.48 -19.12 -3.87
CA ARG A 60 -3.59 -19.56 -4.96
C ARG A 60 -2.13 -19.66 -4.52
N ALA A 61 -1.66 -18.77 -3.65
CA ALA A 61 -0.31 -18.82 -3.10
C ALA A 61 -0.03 -20.12 -2.32
N THR A 62 -1.06 -20.79 -1.81
CA THR A 62 -0.92 -22.08 -1.10
C THR A 62 -0.71 -23.28 -2.03
N ARG A 63 -0.75 -23.13 -3.37
CA ARG A 63 -0.64 -24.25 -4.31
C ARG A 63 0.71 -24.98 -4.26
N ALA A 64 1.79 -24.28 -3.91
CA ALA A 64 3.12 -24.87 -3.80
C ALA A 64 3.34 -25.65 -2.49
N MET A 65 2.38 -25.60 -1.56
CA MET A 65 2.49 -26.27 -0.27
C MET A 65 2.10 -27.75 -0.38
N PRO A 66 2.67 -28.62 0.48
CA PRO A 66 2.19 -29.98 0.68
C PRO A 66 0.69 -30.02 0.98
N PRO A 67 -0.05 -31.07 0.57
CA PRO A 67 -1.52 -31.08 0.65
C PRO A 67 -2.11 -30.84 2.05
N GLN A 68 -1.47 -31.39 3.09
CA GLN A 68 -1.89 -31.24 4.49
C GLN A 68 -1.63 -29.81 4.99
N GLU A 69 -0.43 -29.28 4.74
CA GLU A 69 -0.06 -27.91 5.09
C GLU A 69 -0.93 -26.89 4.37
N ARG A 70 -1.27 -27.18 3.12
CA ARG A 70 -2.18 -26.36 2.31
C ARG A 70 -3.57 -26.27 2.94
N ALA A 71 -4.13 -27.38 3.42
CA ALA A 71 -5.44 -27.38 4.08
C ALA A 71 -5.43 -26.51 5.36
N LEU A 72 -4.37 -26.59 6.15
CA LEU A 72 -4.20 -25.77 7.36
C LEU A 72 -3.95 -24.28 7.04
N ALA A 73 -3.16 -23.99 6.01
CA ALA A 73 -2.94 -22.62 5.55
C ALA A 73 -4.25 -21.97 5.06
N ILE A 74 -5.06 -22.72 4.30
CA ILE A 74 -6.40 -22.30 3.87
C ILE A 74 -7.30 -22.04 5.10
N ALA A 75 -7.26 -22.92 6.10
CA ALA A 75 -8.04 -22.73 7.33
C ALA A 75 -7.66 -21.43 8.07
N ARG A 76 -6.37 -21.08 8.10
CA ARG A 76 -5.89 -19.82 8.69
C ARG A 76 -6.37 -18.59 7.92
N ILE A 77 -6.42 -18.68 6.59
CA ILE A 77 -6.94 -17.60 5.72
C ILE A 77 -8.47 -17.42 5.93
N LEU A 78 -9.20 -18.53 6.02
CA LEU A 78 -10.67 -18.51 6.18
C LEU A 78 -11.11 -18.21 7.62
N GLY A 79 -10.29 -18.55 8.62
CA GLY A 79 -10.61 -18.52 10.04
C GLY A 79 -11.35 -19.76 10.54
N HIS A 80 -11.54 -20.77 9.69
CA HIS A 80 -12.12 -22.07 10.00
C HIS A 80 -11.64 -23.10 8.96
N LEU A 81 -11.67 -24.38 9.33
CA LEU A 81 -11.34 -25.49 8.41
C LEU A 81 -12.63 -26.02 7.77
N PRO A 82 -12.78 -25.95 6.43
CA PRO A 82 -13.93 -26.55 5.74
C PRO A 82 -14.04 -28.04 6.04
N ASP A 83 -15.25 -28.52 6.32
CA ASP A 83 -15.49 -29.91 6.74
C ASP A 83 -14.97 -30.91 5.69
N GLU A 84 -15.11 -30.59 4.40
CA GLU A 84 -14.64 -31.36 3.26
C GLU A 84 -13.10 -31.54 3.24
N LEU A 85 -12.35 -30.60 3.82
CA LEU A 85 -10.89 -30.66 3.90
C LEU A 85 -10.39 -31.29 5.21
N ARG A 86 -11.28 -31.52 6.19
CA ARG A 86 -10.89 -32.01 7.52
C ARG A 86 -10.28 -33.41 7.46
N ALA A 87 -10.87 -34.32 6.68
CA ALA A 87 -10.37 -35.68 6.54
C ALA A 87 -8.97 -35.73 5.89
N GLY A 88 -8.73 -34.93 4.85
CA GLY A 88 -7.43 -34.83 4.19
C GLY A 88 -6.36 -34.11 5.02
N ALA A 89 -6.76 -33.15 5.86
CA ALA A 89 -5.83 -32.42 6.73
C ALA A 89 -5.22 -33.30 7.84
N TYR A 90 -6.01 -34.21 8.40
CA TYR A 90 -5.58 -35.11 9.48
C TYR A 90 -5.12 -36.49 8.99
N GLY A 91 -4.94 -36.67 7.67
CA GLY A 91 -4.50 -37.94 7.09
C GLY A 91 -5.53 -39.08 7.19
N ALA A 92 -6.77 -38.77 7.55
CA ALA A 92 -7.87 -39.74 7.61
C ALA A 92 -8.40 -40.13 6.21
N ALA A 93 -8.08 -39.34 5.19
CA ALA A 93 -8.38 -39.63 3.80
C ALA A 93 -7.24 -39.13 2.88
N PRO A 94 -7.09 -39.71 1.66
CA PRO A 94 -6.20 -39.15 0.66
C PRO A 94 -6.59 -37.69 0.38
N PRO A 95 -5.61 -36.78 0.25
CA PRO A 95 -5.92 -35.38 -0.01
C PRO A 95 -6.63 -35.23 -1.36
N PRO A 96 -7.71 -34.44 -1.44
CA PRO A 96 -8.39 -34.17 -2.70
C PRO A 96 -7.47 -33.41 -3.66
N ASP A 97 -7.78 -33.53 -4.95
CA ASP A 97 -7.02 -32.87 -6.03
C ASP A 97 -6.85 -31.36 -5.76
N PRO A 98 -5.65 -30.79 -5.97
CA PRO A 98 -5.38 -29.37 -5.84
C PRO A 98 -6.44 -28.41 -6.39
N ALA A 99 -7.08 -28.73 -7.52
CA ALA A 99 -8.13 -27.90 -8.11
C ALA A 99 -9.44 -27.96 -7.30
N VAL A 100 -9.78 -29.13 -6.77
CA VAL A 100 -10.93 -29.34 -5.89
C VAL A 100 -10.74 -28.57 -4.59
N VAL A 101 -9.56 -28.66 -3.97
CA VAL A 101 -9.22 -27.90 -2.74
C VAL A 101 -9.43 -26.39 -2.93
N GLU A 102 -9.01 -25.84 -4.07
CA GLU A 102 -9.21 -24.42 -4.37
C GLU A 102 -10.70 -24.07 -4.53
N ARG A 103 -11.47 -24.91 -5.23
CA ARG A 103 -12.92 -24.71 -5.37
C ARG A 103 -13.61 -24.70 -4.01
N ILE A 104 -13.29 -25.65 -3.13
CA ILE A 104 -13.84 -25.74 -1.78
C ILE A 104 -13.50 -24.48 -0.98
N ALA A 105 -12.23 -24.06 -1.01
CA ALA A 105 -11.75 -22.86 -0.31
C ALA A 105 -12.41 -21.57 -0.81
N LEU A 106 -12.73 -21.48 -2.11
CA LEU A 106 -13.39 -20.32 -2.71
C LEU A 106 -14.89 -20.27 -2.42
N THR A 107 -15.55 -21.42 -2.32
CA THR A 107 -16.98 -21.52 -1.97
C THR A 107 -17.21 -21.35 -0.47
N ALA A 108 -16.24 -21.71 0.37
CA ALA A 108 -16.31 -21.57 1.81
C ALA A 108 -16.44 -20.09 2.22
N ARG A 109 -17.65 -19.69 2.63
CA ARG A 109 -17.89 -18.37 3.22
C ARG A 109 -17.23 -18.27 4.59
N ARG A 110 -16.80 -17.05 4.96
CA ARG A 110 -16.42 -16.77 6.34
C ARG A 110 -17.67 -16.98 7.19
N ARG A 111 -17.62 -17.84 8.21
CA ARG A 111 -18.61 -17.73 9.28
C ARG A 111 -18.38 -16.36 9.95
N PRO A 112 -19.43 -15.53 10.14
CA PRO A 112 -19.30 -14.40 11.03
C PRO A 112 -18.83 -14.91 12.39
N ARG A 113 -17.83 -14.25 12.95
CA ARG A 113 -17.36 -14.51 14.32
C ARG A 113 -18.45 -14.07 15.29
#